data_AF-A0A836ZQL2-F1
#
_entry.id   AF-A0A836ZQL2-F1
#
_cell.length_a   1.000
_cell.length_b   1.000
_cell.length_c   1.000
_cell.angle_alpha   90.00
_cell.angle_beta   90.00
_cell.angle_gamma   90.00
#
_symmetry.space_group_name_H-M   'P 1'
#
loop_
_entity.id
_entity.type
_entity.pdbx_description
1 polymer ?
#
loop_
_entity_poly.entity_id
_entity_poly.type
_entity_poly.pdbx_seq_one_letter_code
_entity_poly.pdbx_strand_id
1 'polypeptide(L)'
;MASISLSAQAHEIWIERDGSGPVRIFFGEPAQEALDHGEDEIKRVVKPNVFGTAGKAGPLQRGTEFLTAPLAGSGDAWLSDDKVFEPWKGEAGGFETVSYYARAGRATPAAKLDFELVPTAANSNTLTVLYRNKPLPNVEVTVIDPQK
;
A
#
# COMPACT_ATOMS: atom_id res chain seq x y z
N MET A 1 5.66 34.93 10.56
CA MET A 1 4.53 33.99 10.72
C MET A 1 5.13 32.59 10.78
N ALA A 2 4.97 31.89 11.90
CA ALA A 2 5.40 30.51 12.01
C ALA A 2 4.30 29.64 11.39
N SER A 3 4.58 29.01 10.25
CA SER A 3 3.72 27.95 9.73
C SER A 3 3.84 26.77 10.68
N ILE A 4 2.79 26.49 11.43
CA ILE A 4 2.66 25.22 12.14
C ILE A 4 2.37 24.20 11.04
N SER A 5 3.40 23.51 10.56
CA SER A 5 3.20 22.29 9.79
C SER A 5 2.56 21.29 10.75
N LEU A 6 1.25 21.12 10.68
CA LEU A 6 0.64 19.89 11.17
C LEU A 6 1.26 18.79 10.29
N SER A 7 2.13 17.98 10.87
CA SER A 7 2.48 16.68 10.29
C SER A 7 1.17 15.95 10.08
N ALA A 8 0.72 15.86 8.83
CA ALA A 8 -0.37 14.98 8.47
C ALA A 8 0.13 13.56 8.74
N GLN A 9 -0.30 13.01 9.87
CA GLN A 9 -0.09 11.60 10.20
C GLN A 9 -1.01 10.80 9.30
N ALA A 10 -0.49 10.48 8.12
CA ALA A 10 -1.19 9.69 7.13
C ALA A 10 -0.66 8.27 7.26
N HIS A 11 -1.47 7.34 7.76
CA HIS A 11 -1.12 5.94 7.72
C HIS A 11 -0.98 5.46 6.28
N GLU A 12 0.08 4.71 6.00
CA GLU A 12 0.31 4.01 4.74
C GLU A 12 0.14 2.50 4.88
N ILE A 13 -0.18 1.85 3.77
CA ILE A 13 -0.07 0.40 3.63
C ILE A 13 1.08 0.10 2.67
N TRP A 14 1.91 -0.88 3.01
CA TRP A 14 2.89 -1.41 2.07
C TRP A 14 2.95 -2.93 2.17
N ILE A 15 3.44 -3.54 1.09
CA ILE A 15 3.60 -4.98 1.02
C ILE A 15 5.02 -5.34 0.61
N GLU A 16 5.53 -6.41 1.19
CA GLU A 16 6.81 -7.01 0.82
C GLU A 16 6.59 -8.45 0.42
N ARG A 17 7.44 -8.93 -0.50
CA ARG A 17 7.43 -10.33 -0.94
C ARG A 17 8.84 -10.78 -1.27
N ASP A 18 9.30 -11.79 -0.55
CA ASP A 18 10.60 -12.41 -0.76
C ASP A 18 10.47 -13.56 -1.77
N GLY A 19 10.81 -13.30 -3.04
CA GLY A 19 10.79 -14.32 -4.10
C GLY A 19 9.40 -14.92 -4.34
N SER A 20 9.25 -16.23 -4.12
CA SER A 20 7.96 -16.95 -4.17
C SER A 20 7.31 -17.14 -2.80
N GLY A 21 7.81 -16.44 -1.78
CA GLY A 21 7.30 -16.47 -0.42
C GLY A 21 5.93 -15.82 -0.28
N PRO A 22 5.36 -15.87 0.94
CA PRO A 22 4.14 -15.15 1.24
C PRO A 22 4.37 -13.64 1.16
N VAL A 23 3.27 -12.90 1.06
CA VAL A 23 3.27 -11.44 1.11
C VAL A 23 3.17 -11.00 2.57
N ARG A 24 4.11 -10.17 3.03
CA ARG A 24 4.00 -9.44 4.30
C ARG A 24 3.24 -8.14 4.05
N ILE A 25 2.27 -7.83 4.89
CA ILE A 25 1.44 -6.62 4.80
C ILE A 25 1.64 -5.81 6.07
N PHE A 26 2.04 -4.56 5.89
CA PHE A 26 2.34 -3.64 6.96
C PHE A 26 1.40 -2.43 6.87
N PHE A 27 1.13 -1.80 8.01
CA PHE A 27 0.30 -0.62 8.10
C PHE A 27 0.83 0.27 9.23
N GLY A 28 1.04 1.55 8.94
CA GLY A 28 1.63 2.50 9.89
C GLY A 28 2.20 3.71 9.18
N GLU A 29 3.13 4.41 9.84
CA GLU A 29 3.76 5.65 9.35
C GLU A 29 5.27 5.42 9.09
N PRO A 30 5.68 4.92 7.91
CA PRO A 30 7.06 4.51 7.64
C PRO A 30 8.04 5.69 7.55
N ALA A 31 7.56 6.93 7.54
CA ALA A 31 8.39 8.14 7.58
C ALA A 31 8.79 8.57 9.01
N GLN A 32 8.28 7.91 10.06
CA GLN A 32 8.60 8.25 11.45
C GLN A 32 9.68 7.34 12.03
N GLU A 33 10.74 7.94 12.61
CA GLU A 33 11.84 7.23 13.28
C GLU A 33 11.41 6.53 14.58
N ALA A 34 10.39 7.08 15.24
CA ALA A 34 9.80 6.49 16.43
C ALA A 34 8.49 5.84 16.03
N LEU A 35 8.49 4.51 16.03
CA LEU A 35 7.25 3.77 16.08
C LEU A 35 6.61 4.09 17.44
N ASP A 36 5.73 5.08 17.51
CA ASP A 36 4.86 5.28 18.67
C ASP A 36 3.83 4.12 18.65
N HIS A 37 4.32 2.91 18.96
CA HIS A 37 3.63 1.62 18.93
C HIS A 37 2.52 1.51 19.98
N GLY A 38 2.03 2.63 20.52
CA GLY A 38 0.96 2.67 21.51
C GLY A 38 -0.34 2.07 20.97
N GLU A 39 -0.57 2.13 19.65
CA GLU A 39 -1.70 1.47 19.00
C GLU A 39 -1.24 0.29 18.12
N ASP A 40 -1.90 -0.87 18.30
CA ASP A 40 -1.84 -1.99 17.35
C ASP A 40 -2.58 -1.58 16.06
N GLU A 41 -1.95 -0.77 15.21
CA GLU A 41 -2.58 -0.18 14.01
C GLU A 41 -2.91 -1.22 12.94
N ILE A 42 -2.10 -2.29 12.85
CA ILE A 42 -2.31 -3.39 11.90
C ILE A 42 -3.66 -4.12 12.13
N LYS A 43 -4.31 -3.96 13.30
CA LYS A 43 -5.68 -4.43 13.54
C LYS A 43 -6.73 -3.82 12.60
N ARG A 44 -6.46 -2.63 12.03
CA ARG A 44 -7.34 -1.94 11.07
C ARG A 44 -7.41 -2.64 9.72
N VAL A 45 -6.34 -3.32 9.32
CA VAL A 45 -6.32 -4.12 8.09
C VAL A 45 -6.93 -5.49 8.38
N VAL A 46 -8.19 -5.71 8.00
CA VAL A 46 -8.95 -6.93 8.38
C VAL A 46 -9.04 -7.94 7.24
N LYS A 47 -9.47 -7.50 6.04
CA LYS A 47 -9.69 -8.37 4.86
C LYS A 47 -9.24 -7.67 3.57
N PRO A 48 -7.96 -7.26 3.45
CA PRO A 48 -7.44 -6.72 2.21
C PRO A 48 -7.58 -7.75 1.09
N ASN A 49 -7.84 -7.27 -0.13
CA ASN A 49 -7.76 -8.11 -1.31
C ASN A 49 -6.29 -8.21 -1.75
N VAL A 50 -5.72 -9.41 -1.62
CA VAL A 50 -4.32 -9.70 -1.95
C VAL A 50 -4.26 -10.74 -3.06
N PHE A 51 -3.46 -10.47 -4.08
CA PHE A 51 -3.32 -11.37 -5.22
C PHE A 51 -1.96 -11.21 -5.90
N GLY A 52 -1.60 -12.20 -6.70
CA GLY A 52 -0.39 -12.24 -7.51
C GLY A 52 -0.71 -12.69 -8.93
N THR A 53 0.35 -12.95 -9.69
CA THR A 53 0.26 -13.40 -11.09
C THR A 53 -0.49 -14.72 -11.25
N ALA A 54 -0.44 -15.60 -10.24
CA ALA A 54 -1.12 -16.90 -10.22
C ALA A 54 -2.53 -16.87 -9.58
N GLY A 55 -3.04 -15.70 -9.20
CA GLY A 55 -4.38 -15.54 -8.61
C GLY A 55 -4.38 -15.01 -7.18
N LYS A 56 -5.49 -15.23 -6.47
CA LYS A 56 -5.71 -14.69 -5.12
C LYS A 56 -4.83 -15.38 -4.07
N ALA A 57 -4.49 -14.63 -3.03
CA ALA A 57 -3.84 -15.17 -1.85
C ALA A 57 -4.78 -16.12 -1.07
N GLY A 58 -4.17 -17.01 -0.27
CA GLY A 58 -4.87 -17.82 0.71
C GLY A 58 -5.29 -17.03 1.96
N PRO A 59 -5.81 -17.71 2.99
CA PRO A 59 -6.24 -17.08 4.23
C PRO A 59 -5.10 -16.30 4.91
N LEU A 60 -5.41 -15.08 5.38
CA LEU A 60 -4.46 -14.21 6.09
C LEU A 60 -4.11 -14.79 7.46
N GLN A 61 -2.85 -14.66 7.83
CA GLN A 61 -2.33 -14.94 9.17
C GLN A 61 -1.93 -13.62 9.83
N ARG A 62 -2.36 -13.40 11.08
CA ARG A 62 -2.06 -12.17 11.82
C ARG A 62 -0.82 -12.37 12.68
N GLY A 63 0.21 -11.57 12.41
CA GLY A 63 1.34 -11.36 13.31
C GLY A 63 1.16 -10.09 14.14
N THR A 64 2.15 -9.79 14.98
CA THR A 64 2.18 -8.56 15.81
C THR A 64 2.52 -7.32 15.01
N GLU A 65 3.41 -7.44 14.02
CA GLU A 65 3.90 -6.30 13.23
C GLU A 65 3.30 -6.25 11.82
N PHE A 66 2.95 -7.41 11.26
CA PHE A 66 2.43 -7.55 9.90
C PHE A 66 1.44 -8.70 9.78
N LEU A 67 0.62 -8.64 8.73
CA LEU A 67 -0.14 -9.80 8.26
C LEU A 67 0.70 -10.58 7.25
N THR A 68 0.47 -11.88 7.17
CA THR A 68 1.05 -12.74 6.15
C THR A 68 -0.06 -13.30 5.27
N ALA A 69 0.07 -13.12 3.96
CA ALA A 69 -0.84 -13.67 2.96
C ALA A 69 -0.10 -14.74 2.11
N PRO A 70 -0.44 -16.04 2.25
CA PRO A 70 0.14 -17.07 1.41
C PRO A 70 -0.20 -16.82 -0.06
N LEU A 71 0.79 -16.82 -0.95
CA LEU A 71 0.58 -16.52 -2.36
C LEU A 71 1.36 -17.50 -3.24
N ALA A 72 0.69 -18.09 -4.23
CA ALA A 72 1.28 -19.05 -5.13
C ALA A 72 2.18 -18.38 -6.20
N GLY A 73 3.12 -19.16 -6.73
CA GLY A 73 4.03 -18.72 -7.79
C GLY A 73 5.06 -17.69 -7.33
N SER A 74 5.79 -17.13 -8.30
CA SER A 74 6.75 -16.04 -8.09
C SER A 74 6.31 -14.78 -8.82
N GLY A 75 6.99 -13.67 -8.52
CA GLY A 75 6.78 -12.38 -9.17
C GLY A 75 5.92 -11.44 -8.34
N ASP A 76 5.28 -10.52 -9.03
CA ASP A 76 4.61 -9.38 -8.40
C ASP A 76 3.42 -9.81 -7.52
N ALA A 77 3.14 -8.97 -6.54
CA ALA A 77 1.95 -9.04 -5.71
C ALA A 77 1.29 -7.66 -5.63
N TRP A 78 -0.02 -7.69 -5.45
CA TRP A 78 -0.87 -6.50 -5.35
C TRP A 78 -1.80 -6.62 -4.15
N LEU A 79 -2.08 -5.48 -3.54
CA LEU A 79 -3.03 -5.32 -2.46
C LEU A 79 -3.96 -4.15 -2.75
N SER A 80 -5.24 -4.32 -2.44
CA SER A 80 -6.21 -3.22 -2.32
C SER A 80 -7.06 -3.38 -1.05
N ASP A 81 -7.32 -2.28 -0.34
CA ASP A 81 -8.23 -2.26 0.81
C ASP A 81 -8.94 -0.89 0.93
N ASP A 82 -10.26 -0.89 0.89
CA ASP A 82 -11.13 0.29 1.01
C ASP A 82 -11.90 0.32 2.34
N LYS A 83 -11.50 -0.50 3.32
CA LYS A 83 -12.19 -0.72 4.59
C LYS A 83 -11.30 -0.54 5.82
N VAL A 84 -10.09 -0.04 5.63
CA VAL A 84 -9.16 0.25 6.74
C VAL A 84 -9.75 1.29 7.70
N PHE A 85 -10.51 2.25 7.16
CA PHE A 85 -11.27 3.23 7.92
C PHE A 85 -12.75 3.18 7.55
N GLU A 86 -13.60 3.31 8.55
CA GLU A 86 -15.03 3.56 8.33
C GLU A 86 -15.22 4.94 7.70
N PRO A 87 -16.19 5.12 6.78
CA PRO A 87 -16.45 6.43 6.21
C PRO A 87 -16.77 7.49 7.27
N TRP A 88 -16.19 8.68 7.15
CA TRP A 88 -16.42 9.80 8.07
C TRP A 88 -17.14 10.96 7.37
N LYS A 89 -17.74 11.87 8.15
CA LYS A 89 -18.32 13.08 7.59
C LYS A 89 -17.23 14.10 7.31
N GLY A 90 -17.07 14.45 6.04
CA GLY A 90 -16.17 15.51 5.59
C GLY A 90 -16.72 16.91 5.89
N GLU A 91 -15.86 17.92 5.77
CA GLU A 91 -16.19 19.32 6.07
C GLU A 91 -17.32 19.85 5.17
N ALA A 92 -17.42 19.36 3.93
CA ALA A 92 -18.48 19.71 2.99
C ALA A 92 -19.81 18.96 3.24
N GLY A 93 -19.91 18.17 4.32
CA GLY A 93 -21.11 17.44 4.72
C GLY A 93 -21.34 16.10 3.98
N GLY A 94 -20.48 15.75 3.01
CA GLY A 94 -20.45 14.42 2.39
C GLY A 94 -19.73 13.38 3.25
N PHE A 95 -19.88 12.10 2.92
CA PHE A 95 -19.03 11.05 3.50
C PHE A 95 -17.75 10.90 2.70
N GLU A 96 -16.63 10.77 3.40
CA GLU A 96 -15.29 10.54 2.87
C GLU A 96 -14.79 9.17 3.33
N THR A 97 -13.89 8.57 2.54
CA THR A 97 -13.22 7.31 2.85
C THR A 97 -11.83 7.28 2.21
N VAL A 98 -10.99 6.32 2.61
CA VAL A 98 -9.67 6.07 2.01
C VAL A 98 -9.68 4.71 1.31
N SER A 99 -9.08 4.66 0.12
CA SER A 99 -8.74 3.40 -0.54
C SER A 99 -7.23 3.26 -0.63
N TYR A 100 -6.74 2.14 -0.13
CA TYR A 100 -5.33 1.79 -0.12
C TYR A 100 -4.99 0.84 -1.26
N TYR A 101 -3.82 1.06 -1.87
CA TYR A 101 -3.27 0.26 -2.95
C TYR A 101 -1.78 0.06 -2.71
N ALA A 102 -1.30 -1.17 -2.85
CA ALA A 102 0.13 -1.45 -2.76
C ALA A 102 0.56 -2.53 -3.75
N ARG A 103 1.82 -2.45 -4.16
CA ARG A 103 2.45 -3.40 -5.08
C ARG A 103 3.84 -3.77 -4.56
N ALA A 104 4.14 -5.07 -4.58
CA ALA A 104 5.50 -5.58 -4.46
C ALA A 104 5.97 -6.12 -5.82
N GLY A 105 7.20 -5.78 -6.22
CA GLY A 105 7.81 -6.24 -7.46
C GLY A 105 7.59 -5.30 -8.67
N ARG A 106 8.37 -5.52 -9.73
CA ARG A 106 8.41 -4.68 -10.93
C ARG A 106 8.37 -5.51 -12.22
N ALA A 107 8.01 -6.79 -12.16
CA ALA A 107 8.08 -7.69 -13.32
C ALA A 107 6.98 -7.43 -14.36
N THR A 108 5.83 -6.89 -13.95
CA THR A 108 4.64 -6.70 -14.78
C THR A 108 4.51 -5.24 -15.26
N PRO A 109 4.75 -4.91 -16.53
CA PRO A 109 4.61 -3.55 -17.06
C PRO A 109 3.14 -3.22 -17.41
N ALA A 110 2.22 -3.52 -16.49
CA ALA A 110 0.80 -3.24 -16.63
C ALA A 110 0.17 -3.01 -15.25
N ALA A 111 -0.81 -2.12 -15.19
CA ALA A 111 -1.62 -1.92 -14.00
C ALA A 111 -2.49 -3.15 -13.71
N LYS A 112 -2.65 -3.44 -12.42
CA LYS A 112 -3.62 -4.39 -11.85
C LYS A 112 -4.52 -3.73 -10.80
N LEU A 113 -4.21 -2.51 -10.37
CA LEU A 113 -4.98 -1.71 -9.42
C LEU A 113 -5.47 -0.41 -10.06
N ASP A 114 -6.46 0.21 -9.42
CA ASP A 114 -6.98 1.51 -9.88
C ASP A 114 -5.98 2.65 -9.65
N PHE A 115 -5.11 2.57 -8.66
CA PHE A 115 -4.02 3.53 -8.43
C PHE A 115 -2.73 2.76 -8.18
N GLU A 116 -1.71 2.99 -9.03
CA GLU A 116 -0.52 2.13 -9.03
C GLU A 116 0.71 2.82 -9.64
N LEU A 117 1.89 2.58 -9.05
CA LEU A 117 3.18 2.79 -9.69
C LEU A 117 3.51 1.58 -10.59
N VAL A 118 3.51 1.79 -11.91
CA VAL A 118 3.73 0.72 -12.90
C VAL A 118 5.07 0.90 -13.60
N PRO A 119 5.91 -0.14 -13.68
CA PRO A 119 7.19 -0.05 -14.38
C PRO A 119 6.99 0.08 -15.90
N THR A 120 7.79 0.91 -16.56
CA THR A 120 7.66 1.17 -18.02
C THR A 120 8.03 -0.03 -18.89
N ALA A 121 8.80 -0.96 -18.33
CA ALA A 121 9.13 -2.26 -18.91
C ALA A 121 9.33 -3.27 -17.76
N ALA A 122 9.31 -4.57 -18.05
CA ALA A 122 9.56 -5.59 -17.04
C ALA A 122 10.89 -5.34 -16.32
N ASN A 123 10.84 -5.28 -14.99
CA ASN A 123 11.95 -5.01 -14.08
C ASN A 123 12.61 -3.61 -14.22
N SER A 124 11.96 -2.67 -14.91
CA SER A 124 12.44 -1.30 -15.05
C SER A 124 12.49 -0.57 -13.70
N ASN A 125 13.48 0.30 -13.54
CA ASN A 125 13.54 1.27 -12.43
C ASN A 125 12.85 2.61 -12.80
N THR A 126 12.29 2.71 -13.99
CA THR A 126 11.42 3.82 -14.39
C THR A 126 9.97 3.38 -14.21
N LEU A 127 9.22 4.12 -13.39
CA LEU A 127 7.81 3.85 -13.10
C LEU A 127 6.95 5.04 -13.52
N THR A 128 5.69 4.76 -13.83
CA THR A 128 4.65 5.76 -14.10
C THR A 128 3.53 5.60 -13.08
N VAL A 129 3.10 6.69 -12.45
CA VAL A 129 1.89 6.70 -11.62
C VAL A 129 0.68 6.65 -12.53
N LEU A 130 -0.14 5.61 -12.38
CA LEU A 130 -1.38 5.43 -13.11
C LEU A 130 -2.57 5.56 -12.16
N TYR A 131 -3.61 6.26 -12.62
CA TYR A 131 -4.95 6.23 -12.04
C TYR A 131 -5.95 5.76 -13.09
N ARG A 132 -6.67 4.67 -12.80
CA ARG A 132 -7.61 3.97 -13.68
C ARG A 132 -7.00 3.71 -15.06
N ASN A 133 -5.79 3.16 -15.05
CA ASN A 133 -4.98 2.83 -16.23
C ASN A 133 -4.64 4.03 -17.14
N LYS A 134 -4.63 5.25 -16.59
CA LYS A 134 -4.19 6.47 -17.28
C LYS A 134 -3.04 7.13 -16.50
N PRO A 135 -2.01 7.69 -17.17
CA PRO A 135 -0.99 8.48 -16.50
C PRO A 135 -1.61 9.62 -15.69
N LEU A 136 -1.13 9.79 -14.46
CA LEU A 136 -1.52 10.87 -13.57
C LEU A 136 -0.40 11.92 -13.52
N PRO A 137 -0.41 12.94 -14.38
CA PRO A 137 0.64 13.95 -14.42
C PRO A 137 0.55 14.92 -13.23
N ASN A 138 1.69 15.51 -12.86
CA ASN A 138 1.79 16.54 -11.81
C ASN A 138 1.26 16.12 -10.44
N VAL A 139 1.29 14.81 -10.14
CA VAL A 139 0.99 14.29 -8.81
C VAL A 139 2.26 14.33 -7.95
N GLU A 140 2.09 14.63 -6.66
CA GLU A 140 3.16 14.50 -5.69
C GLU A 140 3.51 13.02 -5.48
N VAL A 141 4.81 12.73 -5.40
CA VAL A 141 5.32 11.37 -5.12
C VAL A 141 6.35 11.48 -4.02
N THR A 142 6.06 10.84 -2.89
CA THR A 142 7.00 10.68 -1.78
C THR A 142 7.68 9.33 -1.88
N VAL A 143 9.00 9.30 -1.75
CA VAL A 143 9.81 8.07 -1.74
C VAL A 143 10.47 7.96 -0.37
N ILE A 144 10.22 6.86 0.32
CA ILE A 144 10.78 6.55 1.64
C ILE A 144 11.78 5.40 1.47
N ASP A 145 13.01 5.60 1.93
CA ASP A 145 14.04 4.57 1.99
C ASP A 145 14.23 4.19 3.47
N PRO A 146 13.76 3.02 3.93
CA PRO A 146 13.82 2.65 5.35
C PRO A 146 15.25 2.41 5.85
N GLN A 147 16.26 2.44 4.97
CA GLN A 147 17.67 2.22 5.33
C GLN A 147 18.48 3.53 5.43
N LYS A 148 17.88 4.71 5.24
CA LYS A 148 18.59 5.99 5.22
C LYS A 148 17.92 7.08 6.03
#